data_AF-A0A0K8Q442-F1
#
_entry.id   AF-A0A0K8Q442-F1
#
_cell.length_a   1.000
_cell.length_b   1.000
_cell.length_c   1.000
_cell.angle_alpha   90.00
_cell.angle_beta   90.00
_cell.angle_gamma   90.00
#
_symmetry.space_group_name_H-M   'P 1'
#
loop_
_entity.id
_entity.type
_entity.pdbx_description
1 polymer ?
#
loop_
_entity_poly.entity_id
_entity_poly.type
_entity_poly.pdbx_seq_one_letter_code
_entity_poly.pdbx_strand_id
1 'polypeptide(L)'
;MLAGTGLAVIGAIVQKFGAGWINRLMPPIVTGAIVALIGLNLAPAARHNFDAAPVTAVITLVTIILVSVLFKGIVGRLSILAGVLVGYLVAVLRGEVDYSKMDSAAWVGLPYFQTPEFHLGVVGLFVPVVLVLVAENIGHVKSVSAMTGQNLDASPAGRSSPTAP
;
A
#
# COMPACT_ATOMS: atom_id res chain seq x y z
N MET A 1 6.88 5.91 -15.61
CA MET A 1 6.23 7.12 -16.13
C MET A 1 4.81 6.87 -16.61
N LEU A 2 4.55 5.89 -17.49
CA LEU A 2 3.22 5.62 -18.06
C LEU A 2 2.08 5.49 -17.03
N ALA A 3 2.25 4.66 -16.00
CA ALA A 3 1.22 4.50 -14.96
C ALA A 3 0.96 5.80 -14.18
N GLY A 4 2.02 6.55 -13.84
CA GLY A 4 1.89 7.83 -13.14
C GLY A 4 1.19 8.90 -13.99
N THR A 5 1.54 9.01 -15.28
CA THR A 5 0.84 9.89 -16.22
C THR A 5 -0.62 9.46 -16.39
N GLY A 6 -0.88 8.15 -16.50
CA GLY A 6 -2.24 7.61 -16.59
C GLY A 6 -3.10 7.96 -15.37
N LEU A 7 -2.56 7.78 -14.16
CA LEU A 7 -3.22 8.18 -12.92
C LEU A 7 -3.46 9.70 -12.86
N ALA A 8 -2.50 10.52 -13.29
CA ALA A 8 -2.65 11.97 -13.33
C ALA A 8 -3.76 12.41 -14.29
N VAL A 9 -3.85 11.80 -15.47
CA VAL A 9 -4.92 12.06 -16.45
C VAL A 9 -6.28 11.67 -15.89
N ILE A 10 -6.38 10.47 -15.29
CA ILE A 10 -7.63 10.02 -14.64
C ILE A 10 -8.02 10.97 -13.51
N GLY A 11 -7.07 11.39 -12.67
CA GLY A 11 -7.30 12.37 -11.61
C GLY A 11 -7.82 13.71 -12.13
N ALA A 12 -7.26 14.23 -13.23
CA ALA A 12 -7.73 15.46 -13.86
C ALA A 12 -9.15 15.31 -14.44
N ILE A 13 -9.47 14.15 -15.03
CA ILE A 13 -10.83 13.83 -15.51
C ILE A 13 -11.82 13.78 -14.34
N VAL A 14 -11.46 13.13 -13.24
CA VAL A 14 -12.31 13.07 -12.03
C VAL A 14 -12.53 14.45 -11.44
N GLN A 15 -11.50 15.30 -11.41
CA GLN A 15 -11.63 16.67 -10.90
C GLN A 15 -12.61 17.51 -11.75
N LYS A 16 -12.68 17.27 -13.06
CA LYS A 16 -13.56 18.01 -13.98
C LYS A 16 -14.97 17.44 -14.09
N PHE A 17 -15.12 16.12 -14.08
CA PHE A 17 -16.40 15.43 -14.38
C PHE A 17 -17.00 14.70 -13.18
N GLY A 18 -16.32 14.70 -12.03
CA GLY A 18 -16.72 13.96 -10.83
C GLY A 18 -16.39 12.46 -10.90
N ALA A 19 -16.49 11.79 -9.76
CA ALA A 19 -16.13 10.37 -9.58
C ALA A 19 -17.27 9.39 -9.89
N GLY A 20 -18.48 9.86 -10.23
CA GLY A 20 -19.69 9.03 -10.34
C GLY A 20 -19.59 7.87 -11.34
N TRP A 21 -18.90 8.08 -12.47
CA TRP A 21 -18.65 7.04 -13.47
C TRP A 21 -17.70 5.95 -12.94
N ILE A 22 -16.70 6.34 -12.14
CA ILE A 22 -15.78 5.37 -11.52
C ILE A 22 -16.50 4.57 -10.45
N ASN A 23 -17.33 5.22 -9.63
CA ASN A 23 -18.10 4.55 -8.59
C ASN A 23 -19.07 3.51 -9.17
N ARG A 24 -19.57 3.73 -10.39
CA ARG A 24 -20.40 2.76 -11.11
C ARG A 24 -19.59 1.58 -11.66
N LEU A 25 -18.35 1.82 -12.08
CA LEU A 25 -17.42 0.78 -12.56
C LEU A 25 -16.79 -0.01 -11.40
N MET A 26 -16.65 0.60 -10.23
CA MET A 26 -15.99 0.06 -9.05
C MET A 26 -16.95 -0.02 -7.86
N PRO A 27 -18.05 -0.79 -7.94
CA PRO A 27 -18.90 -1.05 -6.79
C PRO A 27 -18.09 -1.76 -5.68
N PRO A 28 -18.54 -1.75 -4.42
CA PRO A 28 -17.80 -2.31 -3.29
C PRO A 28 -17.30 -3.74 -3.49
N ILE A 29 -18.07 -4.57 -4.20
CA ILE A 29 -17.68 -5.95 -4.53
C ILE A 29 -16.45 -6.03 -5.46
N VAL A 30 -16.31 -5.08 -6.39
CA VAL A 30 -15.16 -5.02 -7.32
C VAL A 30 -13.93 -4.47 -6.60
N THR A 31 -14.09 -3.37 -5.86
CA THR A 31 -12.96 -2.78 -5.10
C THR A 31 -12.43 -3.77 -4.06
N GLY A 32 -13.31 -4.45 -3.32
CA GLY A 32 -12.92 -5.48 -2.37
C GLY A 32 -12.23 -6.67 -3.03
N ALA A 33 -12.74 -7.15 -4.18
CA ALA A 33 -12.12 -8.25 -4.92
C ALA A 33 -10.72 -7.89 -5.44
N ILE A 34 -10.53 -6.68 -5.99
CA ILE A 34 -9.22 -6.22 -6.48
C ILE A 34 -8.24 -6.10 -5.33
N VAL A 35 -8.62 -5.48 -4.21
CA VAL A 35 -7.75 -5.36 -3.03
C VAL A 35 -7.36 -6.73 -2.47
N ALA A 36 -8.30 -7.68 -2.40
CA ALA A 36 -8.00 -9.04 -1.99
C ALA A 36 -7.03 -9.76 -2.94
N LEU A 37 -7.18 -9.56 -4.26
CA LEU A 37 -6.27 -10.11 -5.27
C LEU A 37 -4.87 -9.50 -5.18
N ILE A 38 -4.75 -8.20 -4.91
CA ILE A 38 -3.44 -7.56 -4.67
C ILE A 38 -2.76 -8.22 -3.46
N GLY A 39 -3.48 -8.35 -2.33
CA GLY A 39 -2.95 -9.01 -1.13
C GLY A 39 -2.54 -10.46 -1.37
N LEU A 40 -3.37 -11.23 -2.09
CA LEU A 40 -3.08 -12.62 -2.41
C LEU A 40 -1.90 -12.76 -3.39
N ASN A 41 -1.72 -11.81 -4.32
CA ASN A 41 -0.59 -11.79 -5.25
C ASN A 41 0.74 -11.53 -4.53
N LEU A 42 0.72 -10.78 -3.42
CA LEU A 42 1.89 -10.53 -2.58
C LEU A 42 2.17 -11.69 -1.59
N ALA A 43 1.22 -12.59 -1.37
CA ALA A 43 1.36 -13.69 -0.40
C ALA A 43 2.55 -14.63 -0.67
N PRO A 44 2.88 -15.02 -1.92
CA PRO A 44 4.06 -15.85 -2.20
C PRO A 44 5.37 -15.15 -1.83
N ALA A 45 5.48 -13.84 -2.06
CA ALA A 45 6.67 -13.07 -1.67
C ALA A 45 6.81 -13.00 -0.14
N ALA A 46 5.71 -12.78 0.57
CA ALA A 46 5.70 -12.83 2.04
C ALA A 46 6.12 -14.22 2.56
N ARG A 47 5.60 -15.29 1.96
CA ARG A 47 5.96 -16.66 2.31
C ARG A 47 7.44 -16.96 2.05
N HIS A 48 7.97 -16.55 0.91
CA HIS A 48 9.39 -16.72 0.60
C HIS A 48 10.30 -16.04 1.64
N ASN A 49 9.96 -14.83 2.09
CA ASN A 49 10.69 -14.15 3.16
C ASN A 49 10.55 -14.86 4.52
N PHE A 50 9.38 -15.42 4.79
CA PHE A 50 9.14 -16.22 6.00
C PHE A 50 9.99 -17.49 6.01
N ASP A 51 10.01 -18.23 4.89
CA ASP A 51 10.73 -19.49 4.75
C ASP A 51 12.27 -19.28 4.80
N ALA A 52 12.76 -18.08 4.45
CA ALA A 52 14.17 -17.73 4.55
C ALA A 52 14.69 -17.64 6.00
N ALA A 53 13.86 -17.20 6.96
CA ALA A 53 14.22 -17.10 8.37
C ALA A 53 13.01 -17.44 9.29
N PRO A 54 12.57 -18.71 9.35
CA PRO A 54 11.27 -19.07 9.95
C PRO A 54 11.15 -18.70 11.43
N VAL A 55 12.19 -18.93 12.22
CA VAL A 55 12.16 -18.64 13.66
C VAL A 55 12.06 -17.13 13.91
N THR A 56 12.84 -16.31 13.20
CA THR A 56 12.77 -14.85 13.29
C THR A 56 11.40 -14.33 12.79
N ALA A 57 10.88 -14.92 11.72
CA ALA A 57 9.58 -14.55 11.17
C ALA A 57 8.42 -14.90 12.13
N VAL A 58 8.45 -16.06 12.78
CA VAL A 58 7.48 -16.45 13.83
C VAL A 58 7.54 -15.47 15.00
N ILE A 59 8.74 -15.15 15.51
CA ILE A 59 8.86 -14.23 16.65
C ILE A 59 8.36 -12.83 16.29
N THR A 60 8.68 -12.35 15.08
CA THR A 60 8.17 -11.07 14.55
C THR A 60 6.64 -11.08 14.50
N LEU A 61 6.04 -12.13 13.92
CA LEU A 61 4.59 -12.26 13.78
C LEU A 61 3.89 -12.34 15.14
N VAL A 62 4.39 -13.18 16.04
CA VAL A 62 3.85 -13.31 17.41
C VAL A 62 3.95 -11.98 18.15
N THR A 63 5.04 -11.24 18.02
CA THR A 63 5.20 -9.92 18.62
C THR A 63 4.15 -8.94 18.08
N ILE A 64 3.94 -8.88 16.76
CA ILE A 64 2.90 -8.02 16.16
C ILE A 64 1.53 -8.36 16.73
N ILE A 65 1.18 -9.65 16.78
CA ILE A 65 -0.12 -10.11 17.30
C ILE A 65 -0.28 -9.75 18.78
N LEU A 66 0.71 -10.05 19.62
CA LEU A 66 0.68 -9.75 21.04
C LEU A 66 0.58 -8.24 21.30
N VAL A 67 1.37 -7.43 20.59
CA VAL A 67 1.33 -5.97 20.77
C VAL A 67 -0.03 -5.40 20.33
N SER A 68 -0.57 -5.89 19.22
CA SER A 68 -1.87 -5.48 18.67
C SER A 68 -3.04 -5.80 19.63
N VAL A 69 -2.99 -6.95 20.30
CA VAL A 69 -4.08 -7.43 21.18
C VAL A 69 -3.95 -6.92 22.62
N LEU A 70 -2.73 -6.88 23.17
CA LEU A 70 -2.50 -6.54 24.59
C LEU A 70 -2.48 -5.02 24.84
N PHE A 71 -2.01 -4.23 23.88
CA PHE A 71 -1.88 -2.78 24.05
C PHE A 71 -2.98 -2.03 23.32
N LYS A 72 -3.53 -0.99 23.98
CA LYS A 72 -4.54 -0.09 23.41
C LYS A 72 -3.92 1.25 23.01
N GLY A 73 -4.64 2.02 22.21
CA GLY A 73 -4.22 3.37 21.81
C GLY A 73 -3.12 3.38 20.76
N ILE A 74 -2.15 4.29 20.90
CA ILE A 74 -1.08 4.50 19.90
C ILE A 74 -0.19 3.25 19.77
N VAL A 75 0.11 2.58 20.89
CA VAL A 75 1.01 1.42 20.92
C VAL A 75 0.43 0.24 20.13
N GLY A 76 -0.87 -0.06 20.28
CA GLY A 76 -1.54 -1.09 19.47
C GLY A 76 -1.55 -0.76 17.98
N ARG A 77 -1.68 0.53 17.61
CA ARG A 77 -1.59 0.99 16.21
C ARG A 77 -0.19 0.89 15.62
N LEU A 78 0.86 0.92 16.45
CA LEU A 78 2.26 0.79 16.05
C LEU A 78 2.79 -0.65 16.23
N SER A 79 1.92 -1.65 16.31
CA SER A 79 2.28 -3.06 16.52
C SER A 79 3.27 -3.60 15.48
N ILE A 80 3.14 -3.20 14.22
CA ILE A 80 4.07 -3.57 13.15
C ILE A 80 5.48 -3.03 13.43
N LEU A 81 5.61 -1.77 13.87
CA LEU A 81 6.90 -1.18 14.21
C LEU A 81 7.56 -1.92 15.38
N ALA A 82 6.80 -2.21 16.44
CA ALA A 82 7.30 -2.98 17.57
C ALA A 82 7.76 -4.39 17.14
N GLY A 83 6.97 -5.06 16.29
CA GLY A 83 7.32 -6.35 15.71
C GLY A 83 8.62 -6.32 14.92
N VAL A 84 8.80 -5.32 14.04
CA VAL A 84 10.02 -5.16 13.25
C VAL A 84 11.25 -4.92 14.14
N LEU A 85 11.13 -4.11 15.19
CA LEU A 85 12.23 -3.86 16.13
C LEU A 85 12.66 -5.14 16.86
N VAL A 86 11.70 -5.90 17.38
CA VAL A 86 11.98 -7.18 18.07
C VAL A 86 12.51 -8.22 17.09
N GLY A 87 11.90 -8.34 15.91
CA GLY A 87 12.34 -9.24 14.84
C GLY A 87 13.78 -8.95 14.40
N TYR A 88 14.13 -7.67 14.23
CA TYR A 88 15.49 -7.26 13.91
C TYR A 88 16.47 -7.62 15.03
N LEU A 89 16.15 -7.36 16.30
CA LEU A 89 17.00 -7.74 17.42
C LEU A 89 17.26 -9.25 17.45
N VAL A 90 16.24 -10.07 17.20
CA VAL A 90 16.37 -11.52 17.10
C VAL A 90 17.26 -11.93 15.93
N ALA A 91 17.10 -11.30 14.76
CA ALA A 91 17.94 -11.55 13.60
C ALA A 91 19.42 -11.28 13.92
N VAL A 92 19.71 -10.18 14.63
CA VAL A 92 21.07 -9.85 15.10
C VAL A 92 21.61 -10.92 16.05
N LEU A 93 20.83 -11.32 17.06
CA LEU A 93 21.23 -12.35 18.03
C LEU A 93 21.46 -13.72 17.38
N ARG A 94 20.78 -14.00 16.28
CA ARG A 94 20.92 -15.25 15.51
C ARG A 94 22.00 -15.17 14.42
N GLY A 95 22.68 -14.04 14.27
CA GLY A 95 23.71 -13.84 13.25
C GLY A 95 23.16 -13.85 11.82
N GLU A 96 21.88 -13.56 11.63
CA GLU A 96 21.22 -13.52 10.31
C GLU A 96 21.47 -12.20 9.57
N VAL A 97 22.08 -11.22 10.24
CA VAL A 97 22.37 -9.89 9.69
C VAL A 97 23.80 -9.83 9.16
N ASP A 98 23.93 -9.61 7.86
CA ASP A 98 25.21 -9.34 7.20
C ASP A 98 25.49 -7.84 7.13
N TYR A 99 26.56 -7.40 7.80
CA TYR A 99 27.00 -6.01 7.87
C TYR A 99 28.04 -5.62 6.81
N SER A 100 28.49 -6.56 5.96
CA SER A 100 29.55 -6.31 4.96
C SER A 100 29.24 -5.14 4.00
N LYS A 101 27.95 -4.94 3.68
CA LYS A 101 27.48 -3.84 2.83
C LYS A 101 27.42 -2.50 3.54
N MET A 102 27.42 -2.49 4.87
CA MET A 102 27.40 -1.27 5.68
C MET A 102 28.78 -0.64 5.76
N ASP A 103 29.82 -1.46 5.88
CA ASP A 103 31.22 -1.00 5.96
C ASP A 103 31.70 -0.31 4.68
N SER A 104 31.13 -0.69 3.54
CA SER A 104 31.46 -0.16 2.22
C SER A 104 30.52 0.96 1.76
N ALA A 105 29.52 1.34 2.56
CA ALA A 105 28.54 2.35 2.19
C ALA A 105 29.06 3.77 2.43
N ALA A 106 28.80 4.67 1.48
CA ALA A 106 29.07 6.09 1.67
C ALA A 106 28.09 6.69 2.70
N TRP A 107 28.60 7.54 3.60
CA TRP A 107 27.78 8.30 4.56
C TRP A 107 26.77 9.23 3.88
N VAL A 108 27.15 9.77 2.71
CA VAL A 108 26.27 10.53 1.83
C VAL A 108 26.45 9.97 0.42
N GLY A 109 25.40 9.37 -0.13
CA GLY A 109 25.38 8.82 -1.47
C GLY A 109 24.19 9.37 -2.26
N LEU A 110 24.40 9.66 -3.55
CA LEU A 110 23.29 9.92 -4.46
C LEU A 110 22.68 8.57 -4.89
N PRO A 111 21.34 8.47 -5.00
CA PRO A 111 20.71 7.27 -5.53
C PRO A 111 21.12 7.07 -6.99
N TYR A 112 21.11 5.81 -7.44
CA TYR A 112 21.30 5.51 -8.85
C TYR A 112 20.14 6.07 -9.66
N PHE A 113 20.41 7.09 -10.46
CA PHE A 113 19.42 7.67 -11.37
C PHE A 113 19.27 6.77 -12.59
N GLN A 114 18.03 6.41 -12.89
CA GLN A 114 17.65 5.70 -14.10
C GLN A 114 16.96 6.68 -15.05
N THR A 115 17.36 6.69 -16.31
CA THR A 115 16.74 7.53 -17.33
C THR A 115 15.42 6.92 -17.80
N PRO A 116 14.38 7.73 -18.08
CA PRO A 116 13.13 7.22 -18.61
C PRO A 116 13.29 6.72 -20.04
N GLU A 117 12.92 5.47 -20.29
CA GLU A 117 12.82 4.91 -21.64
C GLU A 117 11.35 4.75 -22.06
N PHE A 118 11.04 5.11 -23.30
CA PHE A 118 9.69 5.05 -23.86
C PHE A 118 9.59 3.92 -24.88
N HIS A 119 8.96 2.83 -24.45
CA HIS A 119 8.68 1.68 -25.30
C HIS A 119 7.19 1.65 -25.61
N LEU A 120 6.79 2.15 -26.78
CA LEU A 120 5.37 2.23 -27.17
C LEU A 120 4.69 0.84 -27.21
N GLY A 121 5.46 -0.22 -27.51
CA GLY A 121 4.97 -1.60 -27.55
C GLY A 121 4.52 -2.15 -26.20
N VAL A 122 4.94 -1.57 -25.07
CA VAL A 122 4.54 -2.04 -23.73
C VAL A 122 3.42 -1.19 -23.12
N VAL A 123 2.99 -0.11 -23.76
CA VAL A 123 1.98 0.81 -23.21
C VAL A 123 0.67 0.09 -22.88
N GLY A 124 0.22 -0.80 -23.76
CA GLY A 124 -0.99 -1.59 -23.54
C GLY A 124 -0.91 -2.50 -22.31
N LEU A 125 0.28 -3.00 -21.97
CA LEU A 125 0.51 -3.86 -20.79
C LEU A 125 0.37 -3.11 -19.47
N PHE A 126 0.49 -1.77 -19.48
CA PHE A 126 0.32 -0.93 -18.30
C PHE A 126 -1.15 -0.54 -18.03
N VAL A 127 -2.06 -0.73 -18.99
CA VAL A 127 -3.48 -0.39 -18.80
C VAL A 127 -4.10 -1.16 -17.61
N PRO A 128 -3.93 -2.49 -17.47
CA PRO A 128 -4.42 -3.21 -16.29
C PRO A 128 -3.80 -2.70 -14.98
N VAL A 129 -2.51 -2.34 -15.00
CA VAL A 129 -1.81 -1.81 -13.82
C VAL A 129 -2.45 -0.50 -13.35
N VAL A 130 -2.72 0.42 -14.27
CA VAL A 130 -3.38 1.69 -13.94
C VAL A 130 -4.77 1.46 -13.35
N LEU A 131 -5.54 0.53 -13.90
CA LEU A 131 -6.87 0.20 -13.38
C LEU A 131 -6.81 -0.36 -11.95
N VAL A 132 -5.84 -1.24 -11.67
CA VAL A 132 -5.59 -1.78 -10.32
C VAL A 132 -5.23 -0.66 -9.35
N LEU A 133 -4.34 0.26 -9.75
CA LEU A 133 -3.93 1.41 -8.92
C LEU A 133 -5.08 2.38 -8.65
N VAL A 134 -5.97 2.60 -9.62
CA VAL A 134 -7.19 3.41 -9.41
C VAL A 134 -8.10 2.73 -8.39
N ALA A 135 -8.33 1.43 -8.52
CA ALA A 135 -9.17 0.67 -7.60
C ALA A 135 -8.60 0.67 -6.17
N GLU A 136 -7.29 0.46 -6.02
CA GLU A 136 -6.60 0.53 -4.72
C GLU A 136 -6.80 1.89 -4.05
N ASN A 137 -6.55 2.98 -4.79
CA ASN A 137 -6.71 4.34 -4.25
C ASN A 137 -8.15 4.66 -3.85
N ILE A 138 -9.14 4.21 -4.64
CA ILE A 138 -10.57 4.38 -4.29
C ILE A 138 -10.93 3.58 -3.06
N GLY A 139 -10.37 2.38 -2.90
CA GLY A 139 -10.49 1.60 -1.67
C GLY A 139 -10.04 2.42 -0.45
N HIS A 140 -8.88 3.05 -0.53
CA HIS A 140 -8.35 3.89 0.55
C HIS A 140 -9.24 5.11 0.82
N VAL A 141 -9.66 5.84 -0.21
CA VAL A 141 -10.56 7.00 -0.07
C VAL A 141 -11.87 6.57 0.62
N LYS A 142 -12.43 5.41 0.25
CA LYS A 142 -13.66 4.91 0.85
C LYS A 142 -13.48 4.51 2.31
N SER A 143 -12.36 3.88 2.65
CA SER A 143 -12.02 3.58 4.04
C SER A 143 -11.86 4.85 4.88
N VAL A 144 -11.20 5.88 4.37
CA VAL A 144 -11.07 7.17 5.07
C VAL A 144 -12.42 7.87 5.21
N SER A 145 -13.25 7.85 4.16
CA SER A 145 -14.63 8.37 4.19
C SER A 145 -15.46 7.70 5.29
N ALA A 146 -15.36 6.38 5.42
CA ALA A 146 -16.05 5.62 6.47
C ALA A 146 -15.53 5.94 7.88
N MET A 147 -14.21 6.12 8.05
CA MET A 147 -13.61 6.46 9.35
C MET A 147 -13.89 7.90 9.79
N THR A 148 -13.98 8.83 8.83
CA THR A 148 -14.21 10.25 9.09
C THR A 148 -15.67 10.65 9.10
N GLY A 149 -16.56 9.79 8.59
CA GLY A 149 -17.98 10.10 8.37
C GLY A 149 -18.22 11.17 7.29
N GLN A 150 -17.18 11.54 6.53
CA GLN A 150 -17.27 12.56 5.50
C GLN A 150 -17.34 11.93 4.12
N ASN A 151 -18.19 12.47 3.23
CA ASN A 151 -18.24 12.05 1.84
C ASN A 151 -17.06 12.66 1.08
N LEU A 152 -16.04 11.85 0.80
CA LEU A 152 -14.85 12.25 0.04
C LEU A 152 -14.99 12.02 -1.48
N ASP A 153 -16.12 11.44 -1.92
CA ASP A 153 -16.43 11.19 -3.32
C ASP A 153 -17.02 12.45 -4.02
N ALA A 154 -17.42 13.46 -3.23
CA ALA A 154 -18.08 14.67 -3.71
C ALA A 154 -17.07 15.70 -4.26
N SER A 155 -17.25 16.09 -5.53
CA SER A 155 -16.50 17.21 -6.11
C SER A 155 -16.79 18.52 -5.37
N PRO A 156 -15.86 19.51 -5.36
CA PRO A 156 -16.08 20.82 -4.73
C PRO A 156 -17.33 21.56 -5.25
N ALA A 157 -17.81 21.22 -6.45
CA ALA A 157 -19.02 21.76 -7.07
C ALA A 157 -20.34 21.07 -6.64
N GLY A 158 -20.27 19.95 -5.92
CA GLY A 158 -21.41 19.14 -5.51
C GLY A 158 -21.63 19.16 -4.00
N ARG A 159 -21.80 20.35 -3.41
CA ARG A 159 -22.37 20.47 -2.07
C ARG A 159 -23.87 20.16 -2.14
N SER A 160 -24.24 18.89 -1.97
CA SER A 160 -25.60 18.52 -1.59
C SER A 160 -25.56 17.78 -0.26
N SER A 161 -25.91 18.55 0.78
CA SER A 161 -26.51 18.22 2.09
C SER A 161 -26.18 16.89 2.80
N PRO A 162 -25.98 16.93 4.13
CA PRO A 162 -25.89 15.72 4.95
C PRO A 162 -27.26 15.04 5.01
N THR A 163 -27.36 13.81 4.51
CA THR A 163 -28.43 12.89 4.89
C THR A 163 -27.81 11.77 5.69
N ALA A 164 -27.73 11.98 7.01
CA ALA A 164 -27.64 10.91 7.99
C ALA A 164 -28.99 10.19 8.08
N PRO A 165 -28.99 8.90 8.42
CA PRO A 165 -29.53 8.50 9.73
C PRO A 165 -28.43 8.12 10.72
#